data_AF-A0A9R1H7W8-F1
#
_entry.id   AF-A0A9R1H7W8-F1
#
_cell.length_a   1.000
_cell.length_b   1.000
_cell.length_c   1.000
_cell.angle_alpha   90.00
_cell.angle_beta   90.00
_cell.angle_gamma   90.00
#
_symmetry.space_group_name_H-M   'P 1'
#
loop_
_entity.id
_entity.type
_entity.pdbx_description
1 polymer ?
#
loop_
_entity_poly.entity_id
_entity_poly.type
_entity_poly.pdbx_seq_one_letter_code
_entity_poly.pdbx_strand_id
1 'polypeptide(L)'
;MFCLLCSLSKDFEMEKDTLIQLWIANGFIQEEGTMYLTQKGESIFRDLVCRSFLQDVKTKILYSVGTRYEAIGCKMHDLMHDLAKDVTDEYATIEELIQQKAMIKDVRHMTTVYAWSEAEHVSSALKDTISLRTVFKPLILPKNLKESGLESLRVLCCWDPSIIHNRVINGKHLRYLDLSISGIIRMPNSICSLYNLQSLRLKCCSLLQLLPEGMSTMRKLIHLYLFACDSLEQMP
;
A
#
# COMPACT_ATOMS: atom_id res chain seq x y z
N MET A 1 -1.98 13.24 -6.16
CA MET A 1 -2.49 13.09 -4.77
C MET A 1 -3.94 12.65 -4.77
N PHE A 2 -4.85 13.42 -5.39
CA PHE A 2 -6.29 13.10 -5.44
C PHE A 2 -6.63 11.81 -6.20
N CYS A 3 -5.89 11.49 -7.27
CA CYS A 3 -6.11 10.26 -8.06
C CYS A 3 -5.92 8.96 -7.25
N LEU A 4 -5.07 8.99 -6.22
CA LEU A 4 -4.86 7.85 -5.32
C LEU A 4 -6.02 7.69 -4.31
N LEU A 5 -6.78 8.76 -4.05
CA LEU A 5 -7.98 8.68 -3.22
C LEU A 5 -9.18 8.16 -4.03
N CYS A 6 -9.27 8.44 -5.34
CA CYS A 6 -10.26 7.83 -6.25
C CYS A 6 -10.15 6.31 -6.31
N SER A 7 -8.95 5.80 -6.02
CA SER A 7 -8.68 4.37 -6.10
C SER A 7 -9.38 3.58 -5.00
N LEU A 8 -9.90 4.28 -4.01
CA LEU A 8 -10.66 3.73 -2.89
C LEU A 8 -12.13 3.82 -3.26
N SER A 9 -12.86 2.72 -3.09
CA SER A 9 -14.30 2.68 -3.34
C SER A 9 -15.02 3.80 -2.57
N LYS A 10 -16.15 4.27 -3.09
CA LYS A 10 -17.06 5.18 -2.38
C LYS A 10 -17.33 4.64 -0.97
N ASP A 11 -17.35 5.53 0.02
CA ASP A 11 -17.45 5.20 1.46
C ASP A 11 -16.32 4.36 2.07
N PHE A 12 -15.25 4.04 1.34
CA PHE A 12 -14.14 3.27 1.89
C PHE A 12 -13.47 4.02 3.03
N GLU A 13 -13.46 3.39 4.19
CA GLU A 13 -12.79 3.93 5.36
C GLU A 13 -11.31 3.53 5.36
N MET A 14 -10.44 4.53 5.43
CA MET A 14 -9.00 4.39 5.44
C MET A 14 -8.40 4.90 6.75
N GLU A 15 -7.40 4.19 7.25
CA GLU A 15 -6.55 4.66 8.34
C GLU A 15 -5.69 5.85 7.87
N LYS A 16 -5.71 6.94 8.64
CA LYS A 16 -4.93 8.16 8.40
C LYS A 16 -3.46 7.87 8.10
N ASP A 17 -2.84 7.02 8.92
CA ASP A 17 -1.42 6.69 8.77
C ASP A 17 -1.14 5.98 7.43
N THR A 18 -2.02 5.06 7.03
CA THR A 18 -1.95 4.43 5.70
C THR A 18 -2.00 5.49 4.62
N LEU A 19 -2.95 6.43 4.71
CA LEU A 19 -3.10 7.49 3.72
C LEU A 19 -1.83 8.37 3.59
N ILE A 20 -1.27 8.79 4.73
CA ILE A 20 -0.04 9.58 4.77
C ILE A 20 1.14 8.79 4.16
N GLN A 21 1.27 7.51 4.49
CA GLN A 21 2.33 6.65 3.97
C GLN A 21 2.22 6.46 2.46
N LEU A 22 1.01 6.33 1.92
CA LEU A 22 0.79 6.27 0.47
C LEU A 22 1.20 7.57 -0.22
N TRP A 23 0.97 8.73 0.41
CA TRP A 23 1.41 10.02 -0.13
C TRP A 23 2.93 10.16 -0.14
N ILE A 24 3.59 9.74 0.93
CA ILE A 24 5.06 9.71 1.02
C ILE A 24 5.65 8.77 -0.03
N ALA A 25 5.14 7.54 -0.11
CA ALA A 25 5.63 6.51 -1.01
C ALA A 25 5.46 6.89 -2.49
N ASN A 26 4.34 7.52 -2.86
CA ASN A 26 4.15 8.02 -4.22
C ASN A 26 4.92 9.31 -4.52
N GLY A 27 5.52 9.96 -3.52
CA GLY A 27 6.31 11.19 -3.66
C GLY A 27 5.45 12.44 -3.77
N PHE A 28 4.20 12.42 -3.29
CA PHE A 28 3.36 13.62 -3.19
C PHE A 28 3.82 14.54 -2.04
N ILE A 29 4.58 14.00 -1.09
CA ILE A 29 5.22 14.77 -0.01
C ILE A 29 6.73 14.72 -0.26
N GLN A 30 7.31 15.89 -0.50
CA GLN A 30 8.74 16.03 -0.79
C GLN A 30 9.54 16.34 0.47
N GLU A 31 10.78 15.84 0.51
CA GLU A 31 11.75 16.06 1.57
C GLU A 31 12.46 17.41 1.37
N GLU A 32 11.69 18.50 1.46
CA GLU A 32 12.20 19.87 1.33
C GLU A 32 12.13 20.63 2.67
N GLY A 33 13.19 21.36 3.02
CA GLY A 33 13.24 22.12 4.27
C GLY A 33 13.50 21.26 5.51
N THR A 34 13.10 21.74 6.69
CA THR A 34 13.46 21.15 7.99
C THR A 34 12.41 20.19 8.57
N MET A 35 11.23 20.12 7.97
CA MET A 35 10.08 19.36 8.52
C MET A 35 10.11 17.91 8.05
N TYR A 36 9.96 16.97 9.00
CA TYR A 36 9.89 15.53 8.69
C TYR A 36 8.67 15.20 7.81
N LEU A 37 8.84 14.20 6.93
CA LEU A 37 7.79 13.76 5.98
C LEU A 37 6.46 13.43 6.66
N THR A 38 6.53 12.78 7.83
CA THR A 38 5.35 12.42 8.63
C THR A 38 4.60 13.66 9.12
N GLN A 39 5.30 14.65 9.66
CA GLN A 39 4.71 15.89 10.13
C GLN A 39 4.07 16.67 8.98
N LYS A 40 4.71 16.72 7.80
CA LYS A 40 4.11 17.31 6.60
C LYS A 40 2.82 16.60 6.21
N GLY A 41 2.84 15.26 6.23
CA GLY A 41 1.66 14.43 5.97
C GLY A 41 0.51 14.74 6.93
N GLU A 42 0.79 14.89 8.21
CA GLU A 42 -0.20 15.29 9.22
C GLU A 42 -0.80 16.68 8.94
N SER A 43 0.04 17.64 8.53
CA SER A 43 -0.46 18.97 8.17
C SER A 43 -1.38 18.93 6.97
N ILE A 44 -1.00 18.22 5.91
CA ILE A 44 -1.82 18.09 4.71
C ILE A 44 -3.13 17.34 5.03
N PHE A 45 -3.07 16.28 5.85
CA PHE A 45 -4.26 15.57 6.30
C PHE A 45 -5.23 16.51 7.00
N ARG A 46 -4.76 17.30 7.96
CA ARG A 46 -5.58 18.28 8.67
C ARG A 46 -6.18 19.32 7.71
N ASP A 47 -5.41 19.82 6.75
CA ASP A 47 -5.91 20.78 5.77
C ASP A 47 -7.02 20.19 4.89
N LEU A 48 -6.88 18.92 4.48
CA LEU A 48 -7.90 18.21 3.71
C LEU A 48 -9.18 17.97 4.52
N VAL A 49 -9.06 17.68 5.83
CA VAL A 49 -10.21 17.59 6.74
C VAL A 49 -10.89 18.96 6.88
N CYS A 50 -10.12 20.03 7.09
CA CYS A 50 -10.67 21.39 7.22
C CYS A 50 -11.39 21.88 5.96
N ARG A 51 -11.01 21.37 4.78
CA ARG A 51 -11.64 21.68 3.49
C ARG A 51 -12.76 20.69 3.12
N SER A 52 -13.15 19.80 4.04
CA SER A 52 -14.17 18.76 3.81
C SER A 52 -13.85 17.78 2.67
N PHE A 53 -12.57 17.67 2.26
CA PHE A 53 -12.14 16.62 1.34
C PHE A 53 -12.21 15.24 2.00
N LEU A 54 -11.82 15.19 3.27
CA LEU A 54 -11.91 14.02 4.13
C LEU A 54 -12.98 14.25 5.19
N GLN A 55 -13.80 13.24 5.42
CA GLN A 55 -14.92 13.26 6.37
C GLN A 55 -14.87 12.04 7.29
N ASP A 56 -15.81 11.97 8.25
CA ASP A 56 -15.96 10.84 9.16
C ASP A 56 -14.68 10.52 9.95
N VAL A 57 -13.93 11.55 10.37
CA VAL A 57 -12.70 11.38 11.14
C VAL A 57 -13.03 10.84 12.53
N LYS A 58 -12.75 9.55 12.75
CA LYS A 58 -13.13 8.82 13.97
C LYS A 58 -11.97 8.00 14.49
N THR A 59 -11.80 8.00 15.81
CA THR A 59 -10.85 7.12 16.48
C THR A 59 -11.42 5.71 16.56
N LYS A 60 -10.63 4.73 16.13
CA LYS A 60 -10.89 3.31 16.24
C LYS A 60 -9.86 2.69 17.17
N ILE A 61 -10.33 1.87 18.10
CA ILE A 61 -9.47 1.11 18.99
C ILE A 61 -9.57 -0.36 18.58
N LEU A 62 -8.44 -0.92 18.18
CA LEU A 62 -8.28 -2.34 17.90
C LEU A 62 -7.57 -3.01 19.07
N TYR A 63 -8.00 -4.23 19.39
CA TYR A 63 -7.42 -5.04 20.46
C TYR A 63 -6.87 -6.35 19.86
N SER A 64 -5.68 -6.73 20.30
CA SER A 64 -5.14 -8.09 20.16
C SER A 64 -4.63 -8.55 21.52
N VAL A 65 -4.16 -9.80 21.60
CA VAL A 65 -3.63 -10.39 22.84
C VAL A 65 -2.57 -9.45 23.44
N GLY A 66 -2.90 -8.84 24.59
CA GLY A 66 -2.02 -7.93 25.31
C GLY A 66 -1.68 -6.60 24.62
N THR A 67 -2.28 -6.28 23.46
CA THR A 67 -1.97 -5.05 22.72
C THR A 67 -3.23 -4.24 22.38
N ARG A 68 -3.11 -2.92 22.52
CA ARG A 68 -4.13 -1.95 22.11
C ARG A 68 -3.53 -1.07 21.02
N TYR A 69 -4.23 -0.93 19.91
CA TYR A 69 -3.83 -0.06 18.81
C TYR A 69 -4.93 0.94 18.52
N GLU A 70 -4.56 2.22 18.53
CA GLU A 70 -5.46 3.33 18.22
C GLU A 70 -5.17 3.82 16.81
N ALA A 71 -6.19 3.79 15.96
CA ALA A 71 -6.15 4.27 14.59
C ALA A 71 -7.15 5.40 14.40
N ILE A 72 -6.78 6.39 13.59
CA ILE A 72 -7.73 7.39 13.12
C ILE A 72 -8.22 6.94 11.76
N GLY A 73 -9.52 6.65 11.64
CA GLY A 73 -10.20 6.38 10.38
C GLY A 73 -10.72 7.67 9.76
N CYS A 74 -10.78 7.71 8.43
CA CYS A 74 -11.42 8.77 7.66
C CYS A 74 -11.95 8.22 6.33
N LYS A 75 -12.81 8.99 5.67
CA LYS A 75 -13.33 8.68 4.33
C LYS A 75 -13.14 9.87 3.40
N MET A 76 -13.01 9.60 2.10
CA MET A 76 -13.12 10.66 1.10
C MET A 76 -14.60 11.07 0.98
N HIS A 77 -14.87 12.36 0.87
CA HIS A 77 -16.22 12.85 0.60
C HIS A 77 -16.66 12.45 -0.81
N ASP A 78 -17.91 12.01 -0.96
CA ASP A 78 -18.47 11.46 -2.21
C ASP A 78 -18.31 12.38 -3.42
N LEU A 79 -18.68 13.65 -3.29
CA LEU A 79 -18.49 14.65 -4.35
C LEU A 79 -17.02 14.81 -4.76
N MET A 80 -16.10 14.67 -3.81
CA MET A 80 -14.67 14.79 -4.07
C MET A 80 -14.14 13.53 -4.75
N HIS A 81 -14.67 12.37 -4.39
CA HIS A 81 -14.40 11.11 -5.09
C HIS A 81 -14.90 11.17 -6.55
N ASP A 82 -16.12 11.66 -6.77
CA ASP A 82 -16.71 11.77 -8.11
C ASP A 82 -15.93 12.78 -8.97
N LEU A 83 -15.63 13.98 -8.44
CA LEU A 83 -14.76 14.96 -9.09
C LEU A 83 -13.40 14.37 -9.42
N ALA A 84 -12.81 13.65 -8.48
CA ALA A 84 -11.47 13.12 -8.66
C ALA A 84 -11.45 12.00 -9.70
N LYS A 85 -12.54 11.24 -9.92
CA LYS A 85 -12.70 10.32 -11.06
C LYS A 85 -12.81 11.06 -12.39
N ASP A 86 -13.57 12.16 -12.44
CA ASP A 86 -13.77 12.93 -13.68
C ASP A 86 -12.50 13.62 -14.20
N VAL A 87 -11.51 13.85 -13.35
CA VAL A 87 -10.28 14.58 -13.71
C VAL A 87 -9.05 13.69 -13.92
N THR A 88 -9.16 12.36 -13.79
CA THR A 88 -8.01 11.46 -13.90
C THR A 88 -8.30 10.14 -14.64
N ASP A 89 -7.53 9.90 -15.69
CA ASP A 89 -7.46 8.59 -16.36
C ASP A 89 -6.32 7.70 -15.82
N GLU A 90 -5.57 8.18 -14.81
CA GLU A 90 -4.42 7.45 -14.23
C GLU A 90 -4.81 6.32 -13.26
N TYR A 91 -6.11 6.07 -13.06
CA TYR A 91 -6.66 5.08 -12.13
C TYR A 91 -7.57 4.09 -12.87
N ALA A 92 -7.44 2.80 -12.54
CA ALA A 92 -8.38 1.78 -12.98
C ALA A 92 -8.54 0.67 -11.92
N THR A 93 -9.70 0.04 -11.89
CA THR A 93 -9.89 -1.23 -11.18
C THR A 93 -9.38 -2.40 -12.01
N ILE A 94 -8.89 -3.47 -11.39
CA ILE A 94 -8.49 -4.69 -12.09
C ILE A 94 -9.64 -5.23 -12.95
N GLU A 95 -10.86 -5.14 -12.46
CA GLU A 95 -12.06 -5.61 -13.13
C GLU A 95 -12.33 -4.82 -14.43
N GLU A 96 -12.19 -3.50 -14.42
CA GLU A 96 -12.25 -2.67 -15.63
C GLU A 96 -11.15 -3.04 -16.63
N LEU A 97 -9.95 -3.34 -16.13
CA LEU A 97 -8.81 -3.74 -16.96
C LEU A 97 -8.98 -5.12 -17.60
N ILE A 98 -9.68 -6.04 -16.93
CA ILE A 98 -10.01 -7.36 -17.49
C ILE A 98 -11.10 -7.25 -18.55
N GLN A 99 -12.10 -6.38 -18.33
CA GLN A 99 -13.23 -6.20 -19.24
C GLN A 99 -12.85 -5.42 -20.51
N GLN A 100 -11.95 -4.45 -20.39
CA GLN A 100 -11.49 -3.67 -21.53
C GLN A 100 -10.25 -4.31 -22.17
N LYS A 101 -10.41 -4.85 -23.39
CA LYS A 101 -9.30 -5.31 -24.26
C LYS A 101 -8.36 -4.17 -24.74
N ALA A 102 -8.29 -3.03 -24.04
CA ALA A 102 -7.59 -1.83 -24.48
C ALA A 102 -6.26 -1.61 -23.72
N MET A 103 -5.26 -1.09 -24.42
CA MET A 103 -3.88 -0.95 -23.94
C MET A 103 -3.75 0.05 -22.78
N ILE A 104 -3.12 -0.41 -21.70
CA ILE A 104 -2.96 0.28 -20.42
C ILE A 104 -1.61 1.02 -20.39
N LYS A 105 -1.43 2.04 -21.25
CA LYS A 105 -0.14 2.77 -21.27
C LYS A 105 -0.01 3.79 -20.13
N ASP A 106 -1.13 4.29 -19.60
CA ASP A 106 -1.14 5.47 -18.72
C ASP A 106 -1.69 5.24 -17.29
N VAL A 107 -2.13 4.03 -16.94
CA VAL A 107 -2.61 3.73 -15.58
C VAL A 107 -1.43 3.64 -14.62
N ARG A 108 -1.48 4.46 -13.56
CA ARG A 108 -0.45 4.52 -12.50
C ARG A 108 -0.91 3.94 -11.18
N HIS A 109 -2.22 3.89 -10.95
CA HIS A 109 -2.81 3.43 -9.71
C HIS A 109 -3.88 2.39 -9.99
N MET A 110 -3.75 1.23 -9.38
CA MET A 110 -4.65 0.11 -9.57
C MET A 110 -5.18 -0.38 -8.22
N THR A 111 -6.47 -0.72 -8.19
CA THR A 111 -7.09 -1.40 -7.05
C THR A 111 -7.97 -2.56 -7.48
N THR A 112 -8.31 -3.41 -6.52
CA THR A 112 -9.26 -4.50 -6.71
C THR A 112 -10.52 -4.26 -5.87
N VAL A 113 -11.67 -4.60 -6.43
CA VAL A 113 -12.96 -4.55 -5.73
C VAL A 113 -13.16 -5.81 -4.88
N TYR A 114 -12.60 -6.95 -5.31
CA TYR A 114 -12.75 -8.25 -4.64
C TYR A 114 -11.39 -8.82 -4.21
N ALA A 115 -11.24 -9.12 -2.92
CA ALA A 115 -10.01 -9.73 -2.38
C ALA A 115 -9.67 -11.14 -2.95
N TRP A 116 -10.53 -11.69 -3.82
CA TRP A 116 -10.41 -13.03 -4.40
C TRP A 116 -10.57 -13.05 -5.93
N SER A 117 -10.36 -11.93 -6.63
CA SER A 117 -10.31 -11.98 -8.10
C SER A 117 -9.26 -13.01 -8.54
N GLU A 118 -9.63 -13.94 -9.42
CA GLU A 118 -8.77 -15.05 -9.82
C GLU A 118 -7.41 -14.55 -10.33
N ALA A 119 -6.33 -15.06 -9.72
CA ALA A 119 -4.97 -14.61 -9.94
C ALA A 119 -4.53 -14.67 -11.43
N GLU A 120 -5.17 -15.52 -12.24
CA GLU A 120 -4.85 -15.65 -13.67
C GLU A 120 -5.20 -14.39 -14.47
N HIS A 121 -6.29 -13.71 -14.14
CA HIS A 121 -6.71 -12.50 -14.85
C HIS A 121 -5.87 -11.27 -14.50
N VAL A 122 -5.27 -11.26 -13.30
CA VAL A 122 -4.33 -10.23 -12.84
C VAL A 122 -3.04 -10.26 -13.67
N SER A 123 -2.54 -11.45 -14.04
CA SER A 123 -1.33 -11.59 -14.87
C SER A 123 -1.45 -10.88 -16.20
N SER A 124 -2.60 -11.03 -16.88
CA SER A 124 -2.82 -10.42 -18.20
C SER A 124 -2.90 -8.90 -18.13
N ALA A 125 -3.52 -8.35 -17.08
CA ALA A 125 -3.64 -6.91 -16.91
C ALA A 125 -2.30 -6.23 -16.60
N LEU A 126 -1.42 -6.90 -15.84
CA LEU A 126 -0.14 -6.33 -15.41
C LEU A 126 1.02 -6.49 -16.41
N LYS A 127 0.88 -7.36 -17.42
CA LYS A 127 1.98 -7.72 -18.32
C LYS A 127 2.48 -6.55 -19.17
N ASP A 128 1.59 -5.62 -19.51
CA ASP A 128 1.85 -4.51 -20.43
C ASP A 128 1.88 -3.13 -19.75
N THR A 129 1.75 -3.07 -18.41
CA THR A 129 1.77 -1.80 -17.66
C THR A 129 3.20 -1.38 -17.35
N ILE A 130 3.73 -0.38 -18.05
CA ILE A 130 5.12 0.09 -17.84
C ILE A 130 5.19 1.19 -16.76
N SER A 131 4.06 1.87 -16.51
CA SER A 131 3.98 3.08 -15.68
C SER A 131 3.32 2.87 -14.31
N LEU A 132 2.98 1.62 -13.95
CA LEU A 132 2.26 1.32 -12.71
C LEU A 132 3.10 1.64 -11.46
N ARG A 133 2.54 2.45 -10.57
CA ARG A 133 3.20 2.92 -9.34
C ARG A 133 2.56 2.38 -8.07
N THR A 134 1.26 2.15 -8.08
CA THR A 134 0.52 1.69 -6.91
C THR A 134 -0.40 0.53 -7.26
N VAL A 135 -0.30 -0.51 -6.46
CA VAL A 135 -1.28 -1.59 -6.35
C VAL A 135 -1.79 -1.58 -4.92
N PHE A 136 -3.06 -1.21 -4.73
CA PHE A 136 -3.66 -1.01 -3.41
C PHE A 136 -4.93 -1.85 -3.23
N LYS A 137 -5.16 -2.34 -2.01
CA LYS A 137 -5.98 -3.52 -1.67
C LYS A 137 -5.34 -4.84 -2.11
N PRO A 138 -5.58 -5.92 -1.36
CA PRO A 138 -4.72 -7.08 -1.41
C PRO A 138 -5.03 -7.90 -2.64
N LEU A 139 -4.04 -7.98 -3.52
CA LEU A 139 -4.05 -8.91 -4.63
C LEU A 139 -3.52 -10.27 -4.15
N ILE A 140 -4.08 -11.34 -4.71
CA ILE A 140 -3.37 -12.60 -4.82
C ILE A 140 -2.59 -12.52 -6.12
N LEU A 141 -1.28 -12.27 -6.02
CA LEU A 141 -0.44 -12.19 -7.20
C LEU A 141 -0.18 -13.62 -7.73
N PRO A 142 -0.37 -13.87 -9.02
CA PRO A 142 -0.06 -15.16 -9.62
C PRO A 142 1.44 -15.45 -9.51
N LYS A 143 1.78 -16.69 -9.14
CA LYS A 143 3.16 -17.15 -8.92
C LYS A 143 4.11 -16.92 -10.11
N ASN A 144 3.54 -16.79 -11.32
CA ASN A 144 4.26 -16.68 -12.59
C ASN A 144 4.30 -15.27 -13.19
N LEU A 145 4.03 -14.21 -12.42
CA LEU A 145 4.18 -12.84 -12.90
C LEU A 145 5.63 -12.64 -13.39
N LYS A 146 5.80 -12.51 -14.71
CA LYS A 146 7.11 -12.18 -15.29
C LYS A 146 7.42 -10.72 -14.96
N GLU A 147 8.70 -10.44 -14.73
CA GLU A 147 9.26 -9.19 -14.18
C GLU A 147 8.89 -7.90 -14.95
N SER A 148 8.21 -7.98 -16.10
CA SER A 148 8.12 -6.92 -17.11
C SER A 148 7.10 -5.79 -16.87
N GLY A 149 6.39 -5.76 -15.74
CA GLY A 149 5.30 -4.79 -15.51
C GLY A 149 5.34 -4.00 -14.19
N LEU A 150 6.28 -4.33 -13.28
CA LEU A 150 6.30 -3.76 -11.93
C LEU A 150 7.61 -3.03 -11.59
N GLU A 151 8.42 -2.74 -12.60
CA GLU A 151 9.69 -2.03 -12.42
C GLU A 151 9.51 -0.64 -11.82
N SER A 152 8.40 0.05 -12.16
CA SER A 152 8.06 1.39 -11.67
C SER A 152 7.31 1.38 -10.32
N LEU A 153 7.03 0.21 -9.75
CA LEU A 153 6.14 0.06 -8.60
C LEU A 153 6.74 0.69 -7.34
N ARG A 154 5.95 1.52 -6.65
CA ARG A 154 6.31 2.20 -5.40
C ARG A 154 5.51 1.68 -4.20
N VAL A 155 4.26 1.30 -4.43
CA VAL A 155 3.33 0.83 -3.39
C VAL A 155 2.79 -0.53 -3.79
N LEU A 156 2.92 -1.50 -2.88
CA LEU A 156 2.32 -2.82 -3.01
C LEU A 156 1.58 -3.21 -1.73
N CYS A 157 0.30 -3.54 -1.87
CA CYS A 157 -0.51 -4.22 -0.86
C CYS A 157 -0.83 -5.63 -1.34
N CYS A 158 -0.40 -6.65 -0.60
CA CYS A 158 -0.52 -8.05 -1.01
C CYS A 158 -0.70 -8.93 0.24
N TRP A 159 -1.67 -9.84 0.23
CA TRP A 159 -1.83 -10.82 1.31
C TRP A 159 -1.08 -12.12 1.07
N ASP A 160 -0.60 -12.35 -0.15
CA ASP A 160 0.21 -13.52 -0.45
C ASP A 160 1.68 -13.25 -0.03
N PRO A 161 2.18 -13.93 1.01
CA PRO A 161 3.55 -13.77 1.43
C PRO A 161 4.54 -14.30 0.38
N SER A 162 4.14 -15.14 -0.57
CA SER A 162 5.03 -15.68 -1.61
C SER A 162 5.71 -14.59 -2.45
N ILE A 163 5.12 -13.39 -2.49
CA ILE A 163 5.65 -12.25 -3.23
C ILE A 163 7.05 -11.81 -2.75
N ILE A 164 7.38 -12.03 -1.48
CA ILE A 164 8.70 -11.69 -0.91
C ILE A 164 9.84 -12.56 -1.46
N HIS A 165 9.49 -13.73 -2.00
CA HIS A 165 10.42 -14.67 -2.63
C HIS A 165 10.48 -14.46 -4.14
N ASN A 166 9.55 -13.70 -4.70
CA ASN A 166 9.49 -13.45 -6.12
C ASN A 166 10.38 -12.26 -6.50
N ARG A 167 11.14 -12.39 -7.59
CA ARG A 167 11.95 -11.29 -8.16
C ARG A 167 11.10 -10.17 -8.76
N VAL A 168 9.79 -10.36 -8.80
CA VAL A 168 8.77 -9.43 -9.26
C VAL A 168 8.85 -8.05 -8.59
N ILE A 169 9.28 -7.99 -7.32
CA ILE A 169 9.44 -6.70 -6.65
C ILE A 169 10.82 -6.12 -6.99
N ASN A 170 10.84 -5.09 -7.83
CA ASN A 170 12.03 -4.28 -8.04
C ASN A 170 12.31 -3.38 -6.82
N GLY A 171 13.32 -3.74 -6.04
CA GLY A 171 13.75 -2.99 -4.85
C GLY A 171 14.23 -1.56 -5.11
N LYS A 172 14.43 -1.15 -6.37
CA LYS A 172 14.83 0.21 -6.72
C LYS A 172 13.73 1.24 -6.48
N HIS A 173 12.46 0.89 -6.68
CA HIS A 173 11.37 1.87 -6.65
C HIS A 173 10.38 1.65 -5.52
N LEU A 174 10.31 0.43 -4.95
CA LEU A 174 9.38 0.13 -3.87
C LEU A 174 9.69 0.94 -2.61
N ARG A 175 8.65 1.58 -2.07
CA ARG A 175 8.67 2.47 -0.90
C ARG A 175 7.65 2.08 0.15
N TYR A 176 6.59 1.38 -0.23
CA TYR A 176 5.56 0.90 0.68
C TYR A 176 5.25 -0.56 0.38
N LEU A 177 5.31 -1.39 1.40
CA LEU A 177 4.92 -2.79 1.34
C LEU A 177 3.96 -3.09 2.50
N ASP A 178 2.78 -3.58 2.16
CA ASP A 178 1.81 -4.05 3.13
C ASP A 178 1.52 -5.53 2.90
N LEU A 179 1.96 -6.33 3.87
CA LEU A 179 1.74 -7.77 3.98
C LEU A 179 0.84 -8.10 5.17
N SER A 180 0.08 -7.12 5.69
CA SER A 180 -0.84 -7.33 6.81
C SER A 180 -1.81 -8.48 6.51
N ILE A 181 -2.19 -9.25 7.52
CA ILE A 181 -3.11 -10.41 7.42
C ILE A 181 -2.49 -11.60 6.63
N SER A 182 -1.26 -11.49 6.13
CA SER A 182 -0.59 -12.62 5.47
C SER A 182 -0.22 -13.72 6.47
N GLY A 183 -0.26 -14.97 6.00
CA GLY A 183 0.17 -16.16 6.76
C GLY A 183 1.69 -16.31 6.84
N ILE A 184 2.44 -15.21 6.86
CA ILE A 184 3.90 -15.24 6.89
C ILE A 184 4.40 -15.73 8.24
N ILE A 185 5.33 -16.69 8.23
CA ILE A 185 5.94 -17.24 9.45
C ILE A 185 7.31 -16.61 9.70
N ARG A 186 8.14 -16.48 8.66
CA ARG A 186 9.48 -15.90 8.75
C ARG A 186 9.69 -14.95 7.59
N MET A 187 10.09 -13.73 7.88
CA MET A 187 10.47 -12.76 6.85
C MET A 187 11.89 -13.09 6.33
N PRO A 188 12.10 -13.26 5.01
CA PRO A 188 13.42 -13.55 4.47
C PRO A 188 14.31 -12.30 4.44
N ASN A 189 15.62 -12.51 4.55
CA ASN A 189 16.63 -11.44 4.41
C ASN A 189 16.61 -10.74 3.05
N SER A 190 15.97 -11.32 2.02
CA SER A 190 15.78 -10.65 0.72
C SER A 190 15.00 -9.34 0.85
N ILE A 191 14.13 -9.20 1.85
CA ILE A 191 13.39 -7.94 2.09
C ILE A 191 14.33 -6.77 2.40
N CYS A 192 15.49 -7.04 2.99
CA CYS A 192 16.49 -6.03 3.34
C CYS A 192 17.14 -5.42 2.09
N SER A 193 17.02 -6.07 0.93
CA SER A 193 17.46 -5.52 -0.35
C SER A 193 16.56 -4.39 -0.89
N LEU A 194 15.39 -4.18 -0.28
CA LEU A 194 14.48 -3.07 -0.60
C LEU A 194 14.96 -1.78 0.08
N TYR A 195 16.13 -1.27 -0.32
CA TYR A 195 16.81 -0.15 0.32
C TYR A 195 16.07 1.20 0.24
N ASN A 196 15.06 1.30 -0.64
CA ASN A 196 14.17 2.45 -0.75
C ASN A 196 12.84 2.30 0.02
N LEU A 197 12.63 1.18 0.71
CA LEU A 197 11.41 0.95 1.48
C LEU A 197 11.31 1.95 2.63
N GLN A 198 10.18 2.65 2.70
CA GLN A 198 9.86 3.66 3.71
C GLN A 198 8.81 3.15 4.70
N SER A 199 7.92 2.25 4.27
CA SER A 199 6.88 1.67 5.12
C SER A 199 6.76 0.17 4.90
N LEU A 200 6.81 -0.59 6.00
CA LEU A 200 6.54 -2.02 6.05
C LEU A 200 5.40 -2.28 7.04
N ARG A 201 4.31 -2.87 6.57
CA ARG A 201 3.13 -3.19 7.39
C ARG A 201 2.90 -4.69 7.43
N LEU A 202 2.79 -5.21 8.65
CA LEU A 202 2.63 -6.63 8.97
C LEU A 202 1.51 -6.80 10.01
N LYS A 203 0.48 -5.93 9.97
CA LYS A 203 -0.59 -5.97 10.98
C LYS A 203 -1.35 -7.30 10.89
N CYS A 204 -1.72 -7.87 12.03
CA CYS A 204 -2.46 -9.13 12.13
C CYS A 204 -1.75 -10.32 11.46
N CYS A 205 -0.42 -10.30 11.34
CA CYS A 205 0.37 -11.47 10.96
C CYS A 205 0.63 -12.33 12.20
N SER A 206 -0.40 -13.04 12.67
CA SER A 206 -0.37 -13.78 13.95
C SER A 206 0.62 -14.96 13.95
N LEU A 207 0.99 -15.48 12.78
CA LEU A 207 1.96 -16.56 12.61
C LEU A 207 3.42 -16.06 12.49
N LEU A 208 3.65 -14.75 12.38
CA LEU A 208 4.99 -14.19 12.19
C LEU A 208 5.82 -14.41 13.45
N GLN A 209 6.88 -15.21 13.33
CA GLN A 209 7.80 -15.53 14.41
C GLN A 209 9.05 -14.65 14.37
N LEU A 210 9.57 -14.37 13.18
CA LEU A 210 10.87 -13.73 13.02
C LEU A 210 10.91 -12.70 11.91
N LEU A 211 11.46 -11.54 12.26
CA LEU A 211 11.89 -10.49 11.35
C LEU A 211 13.33 -10.77 10.88
N PRO A 212 13.74 -10.23 9.72
CA PRO A 212 15.08 -10.47 9.20
C PRO A 212 16.15 -9.68 9.98
N GLU A 213 17.26 -10.33 10.30
CA GLU A 213 18.39 -9.72 11.03
C GLU A 213 18.99 -8.51 10.30
N GLY A 214 18.87 -8.49 8.97
CA GLY A 214 19.40 -7.39 8.15
C GLY A 214 18.56 -6.11 8.15
N MET A 215 17.46 -6.00 8.92
CA MET A 215 16.61 -4.80 8.88
C MET A 215 17.33 -3.51 9.26
N SER A 216 18.41 -3.61 10.04
CA SER A 216 19.31 -2.48 10.34
C SER A 216 19.94 -1.83 9.09
N THR A 217 19.98 -2.53 7.96
CA THR A 217 20.46 -2.00 6.68
C THR A 217 19.43 -1.15 5.94
N MET A 218 18.16 -1.20 6.32
CA MET A 218 17.04 -0.53 5.67
C MET A 218 16.94 0.95 6.11
N ARG A 219 17.94 1.76 5.78
CA ARG A 219 18.10 3.14 6.28
C ARG A 219 16.97 4.11 5.96
N LYS A 220 16.13 3.80 4.97
CA LYS A 220 14.99 4.64 4.57
C LYS A 220 13.68 4.21 5.21
N LEU A 221 13.66 3.13 5.98
CA LEU A 221 12.46 2.64 6.65
C LEU A 221 12.08 3.61 7.77
N ILE A 222 10.91 4.23 7.64
CA ILE A 222 10.34 5.19 8.61
C ILE A 222 9.28 4.50 9.47
N HIS A 223 8.53 3.58 8.85
CA HIS A 223 7.33 2.99 9.43
C HIS A 223 7.42 1.47 9.43
N LEU A 224 7.29 0.87 10.62
CA LEU A 224 7.14 -0.57 10.83
C LEU A 224 5.92 -0.83 11.69
N TYR A 225 4.93 -1.56 11.17
CA TYR A 225 3.70 -1.89 11.91
C TYR A 225 3.62 -3.40 12.18
N LEU A 226 3.58 -3.75 13.46
CA LEU A 226 3.56 -5.14 13.98
C LEU A 226 2.37 -5.41 14.91
N PHE A 227 1.30 -4.62 14.80
CA PHE A 227 0.11 -4.82 15.63
C PHE A 227 -0.47 -6.21 15.38
N ALA A 228 -0.83 -6.94 16.45
CA ALA A 228 -1.35 -8.31 16.38
C ALA A 228 -0.41 -9.34 15.70
N CYS A 229 0.91 -9.17 15.86
CA CYS A 229 1.92 -10.18 15.56
C CYS A 229 2.22 -11.02 16.81
N ASP A 230 1.23 -11.79 17.26
CA ASP A 230 1.25 -12.39 18.60
C ASP A 230 2.32 -13.50 18.79
N SER A 231 2.82 -14.10 17.69
CA SER A 231 3.89 -15.11 17.73
C SER A 231 5.30 -14.54 17.58
N LEU A 232 5.47 -13.22 17.49
CA LEU A 232 6.77 -12.61 17.21
C LEU A 232 7.73 -12.84 18.38
N GLU A 233 8.80 -13.58 18.14
CA GLU A 233 9.74 -13.99 19.19
C GLU A 233 10.77 -12.91 19.50
N GLN A 234 11.20 -12.15 18.49
CA GLN A 234 12.29 -11.18 18.60
C GLN A 234 12.06 -9.96 17.71
N MET A 235 12.44 -8.79 18.24
CA MET A 235 12.58 -7.56 17.46
C MET A 235 13.95 -7.52 16.76
N PRO A 236 14.02 -7.00 15.53
CA PRO A 236 15.25 -6.93 14.73
C PRO A 236 16.24 -5.86 15.19
#